data_AF-A0A374HTZ8-F1
#
_entry.id   AF-A0A374HTZ8-F1
#
_cell.length_a   1.000
_cell.length_b   1.000
_cell.length_c   1.000
_cell.angle_alpha   90.00
_cell.angle_beta   90.00
_cell.angle_gamma   90.00
#
_symmetry.space_group_name_H-M   'P 1'
#
loop_
_entity.id
_entity.type
_entity.pdbx_description
1 polymer ?
#
loop_
_entity_poly.entity_id
_entity_poly.type
_entity_poly.pdbx_seq_one_letter_code
_entity_poly.pdbx_strand_id
1 'polypeptide(L)'
;MLNFVKDTDDEAYHSQVETWQRSFGYNVFYDEVFRMGTKMNEKDFPFKVGNEEYALWMWKGNYWNLHSGAEIGLYKYDRTHAGTKHYDAIDFEVPMRLSLYRYSNNGKQIDTIFNWYPYGGQWWITGFSGDNSQFRNTNCNNMAAIGYVDLSKHIDIYKGIRNAGRNYKGDRKTANNKYLIFDDKNYLIWIYWYEGIK
;
A
#
# COMPACT_ATOMS: atom_id res chain seq x y z
N MET A 1 -11.38 16.84 -3.15
CA MET A 1 -11.21 16.85 -1.68
C MET A 1 -10.98 15.40 -1.25
N LEU A 2 -9.80 15.07 -0.71
CA LEU A 2 -9.52 13.71 -0.23
C LEU A 2 -10.42 13.44 0.98
N ASN A 3 -11.16 12.32 0.96
CA ASN A 3 -12.11 11.98 2.02
C ASN A 3 -11.41 11.07 3.03
N PHE A 4 -10.96 11.66 4.13
CA PHE A 4 -10.31 10.95 5.23
C PHE A 4 -11.22 10.91 6.45
N VAL A 5 -11.22 9.78 7.16
CA VAL A 5 -11.81 9.66 8.51
C VAL A 5 -10.69 9.53 9.52
N LYS A 6 -10.94 10.01 10.74
CA LYS A 6 -10.08 9.69 11.88
C LYS A 6 -10.42 8.29 12.41
N ASP A 7 -9.44 7.63 13.01
CA ASP A 7 -9.70 6.44 13.82
C ASP A 7 -10.45 6.79 15.11
N THR A 8 -10.84 5.75 15.87
CA THR A 8 -11.69 5.90 17.06
C THR A 8 -11.07 6.74 18.17
N ASP A 9 -9.74 6.84 18.18
CA ASP A 9 -8.95 7.55 19.18
C ASP A 9 -8.42 8.92 18.67
N ASP A 10 -8.82 9.33 17.45
CA ASP A 10 -8.38 10.55 16.77
C ASP A 10 -6.85 10.67 16.55
N GLU A 11 -6.14 9.54 16.54
CA GLU A 11 -4.67 9.45 16.43
C GLU A 11 -4.18 9.32 14.99
N ALA A 12 -5.01 8.80 14.08
CA ALA A 12 -4.64 8.59 12.68
C ALA A 12 -5.77 8.90 11.68
N TYR A 13 -5.39 9.30 10.46
CA TYR A 13 -6.30 9.55 9.34
C TYR A 13 -6.27 8.41 8.33
N HIS A 14 -7.44 8.02 7.80
CA HIS A 14 -7.63 6.87 6.92
C HIS A 14 -8.51 7.19 5.72
N SER A 15 -8.11 6.74 4.53
CA SER A 15 -8.87 6.93 3.29
C SER A 15 -10.24 6.27 3.37
N GLN A 16 -11.24 6.94 2.81
CA GLN A 16 -12.54 6.34 2.51
C GLN A 16 -12.58 5.78 1.09
N VAL A 17 -13.45 4.79 0.89
CA VAL A 17 -13.67 4.13 -0.41
C VAL A 17 -14.19 5.11 -1.45
N GLU A 18 -15.19 5.91 -1.05
CA GLU A 18 -15.79 6.98 -1.85
C GLU A 18 -14.89 8.22 -1.79
N THR A 19 -13.89 8.20 -2.67
CA THR A 19 -13.07 9.36 -3.03
C THR A 19 -13.34 9.71 -4.48
N TRP A 20 -13.29 11.00 -4.83
CA TRP A 20 -13.35 11.45 -6.23
C TRP A 20 -12.30 10.76 -7.13
N GLN A 21 -11.25 10.19 -6.52
CA GLN A 21 -10.21 9.38 -7.15
C GLN A 21 -10.74 8.10 -7.82
N ARG A 22 -11.92 7.59 -7.41
CA ARG A 22 -12.59 6.47 -8.06
C ARG A 22 -13.19 6.84 -9.42
N SER A 23 -13.69 8.07 -9.58
CA SER A 23 -14.45 8.50 -10.77
C SER A 23 -13.61 9.09 -11.90
N PHE A 24 -12.39 9.54 -11.62
CA PHE A 24 -11.55 10.21 -12.61
C PHE A 24 -10.43 9.33 -13.18
N GLY A 25 -10.37 8.06 -12.75
CA GLY A 25 -9.19 7.25 -12.95
C GLY A 25 -7.98 7.87 -12.22
N TYR A 26 -6.95 7.09 -12.05
CA TYR A 26 -5.73 7.51 -11.36
C TYR A 26 -4.83 8.30 -12.34
N ASN A 27 -5.32 9.45 -12.81
CA ASN A 27 -4.50 10.35 -13.64
C ASN A 27 -3.66 11.34 -12.82
N VAL A 28 -3.75 11.32 -11.48
CA VAL A 28 -3.25 12.44 -10.64
C VAL A 28 -2.38 12.03 -9.44
N PHE A 29 -2.45 10.78 -8.94
CA PHE A 29 -1.80 10.43 -7.67
C PHE A 29 -0.28 10.65 -7.66
N TYR A 30 0.39 10.49 -8.81
CA TYR A 30 1.84 10.62 -8.90
C TYR A 30 2.33 12.04 -9.15
N ASP A 31 1.63 12.91 -9.88
CA ASP A 31 2.14 14.27 -10.16
C ASP A 31 2.16 15.19 -8.91
N GLU A 32 1.40 14.85 -7.86
CA GLU A 32 1.17 15.70 -6.68
C GLU A 32 1.86 15.18 -5.40
N VAL A 33 2.06 13.86 -5.27
CA VAL A 33 2.89 13.23 -4.22
C VAL A 33 4.39 13.43 -4.49
N PHE A 34 4.79 13.61 -5.77
CA PHE A 34 6.20 13.73 -6.19
C PHE A 34 6.76 15.14 -6.42
N ARG A 35 5.98 16.24 -6.52
CA ARG A 35 6.60 17.46 -7.07
C ARG A 35 7.52 18.27 -6.14
N MET A 36 7.50 18.16 -4.81
CA MET A 36 8.50 18.81 -3.92
C MET A 36 8.20 18.52 -2.43
N GLY A 37 8.90 17.59 -1.75
CA GLY A 37 9.08 17.68 -0.29
C GLY A 37 8.97 16.42 0.58
N THR A 38 8.69 15.23 0.06
CA THR A 38 8.39 14.03 0.87
C THR A 38 9.55 13.02 0.91
N LYS A 39 9.71 12.31 2.05
CA LYS A 39 10.72 11.25 2.24
C LYS A 39 10.01 9.90 2.35
N MET A 40 9.79 9.25 1.21
CA MET A 40 9.03 7.99 1.12
C MET A 40 9.77 6.90 0.37
N ASN A 41 9.42 5.65 0.70
CA ASN A 41 9.79 4.47 -0.06
C ASN A 41 8.53 3.91 -0.72
N GLU A 42 8.70 3.31 -1.89
CA GLU A 42 7.64 2.66 -2.66
C GLU A 42 8.04 1.25 -3.12
N LYS A 43 7.02 0.41 -3.33
CA LYS A 43 7.11 -0.92 -3.92
C LYS A 43 5.91 -1.18 -4.82
N ASP A 44 6.17 -1.69 -6.01
CA ASP A 44 5.16 -2.13 -6.95
C ASP A 44 5.31 -3.61 -7.31
N PHE A 45 4.16 -4.26 -7.48
CA PHE A 45 4.06 -5.66 -7.86
C PHE A 45 3.11 -5.78 -9.06
N PRO A 46 3.59 -5.56 -10.29
CA PRO A 46 2.78 -5.71 -11.49
C PRO A 46 2.48 -7.19 -11.78
N PHE A 47 1.29 -7.47 -12.28
CA PHE A 47 0.85 -8.81 -12.66
C PHE A 47 -0.23 -8.77 -13.75
N LYS A 48 -0.56 -9.92 -14.33
CA LYS A 48 -1.55 -10.05 -15.40
C LYS A 48 -2.63 -11.07 -15.04
N VAL A 49 -3.84 -10.81 -15.51
CA VAL A 49 -4.98 -11.75 -15.49
C VAL A 49 -5.61 -11.74 -16.87
N GLY A 50 -5.43 -12.82 -17.62
CA GLY A 50 -5.76 -12.85 -19.04
C GLY A 50 -4.98 -11.78 -19.81
N ASN A 51 -5.70 -10.89 -20.50
CA ASN A 51 -5.11 -9.77 -21.24
C ASN A 51 -5.01 -8.47 -20.42
N GLU A 52 -5.58 -8.45 -19.22
CA GLU A 52 -5.61 -7.29 -18.35
C GLU A 52 -4.34 -7.24 -17.49
N GLU A 53 -3.82 -6.03 -17.26
CA GLU A 53 -2.66 -5.77 -16.42
C GLU A 53 -3.10 -5.06 -15.13
N TYR A 54 -2.51 -5.47 -14.02
CA TYR A 54 -2.81 -4.95 -12.69
C TYR A 54 -1.51 -4.68 -11.94
N ALA A 55 -1.58 -3.89 -10.88
CA ALA A 55 -0.48 -3.70 -9.96
C ALA A 55 -0.97 -3.58 -8.52
N LEU A 56 -0.29 -4.25 -7.60
CA LEU A 56 -0.39 -3.98 -6.17
C LEU A 56 0.74 -3.02 -5.81
N TRP A 57 0.40 -1.84 -5.32
CA TRP A 57 1.36 -0.81 -4.93
C TRP A 57 1.33 -0.56 -3.43
N MET A 58 2.49 -0.21 -2.89
CA MET A 58 2.69 0.04 -1.48
C MET A 58 3.62 1.23 -1.28
N TRP A 59 3.29 2.06 -0.30
CA TRP A 59 4.11 3.20 0.11
C TRP A 59 4.25 3.25 1.62
N LYS A 60 5.38 3.78 2.09
CA LYS A 60 5.56 4.21 3.48
C LYS A 60 6.57 5.34 3.59
N GLY A 61 6.32 6.27 4.49
CA GLY A 61 7.26 7.36 4.75
C GLY A 61 6.60 8.58 5.35
N ASN A 62 7.22 9.73 5.11
CA ASN A 62 6.76 11.01 5.61
C ASN A 62 6.12 11.84 4.49
N TYR A 63 4.84 12.14 4.68
CA TYR A 63 3.97 12.90 3.81
C TYR A 63 3.89 14.35 4.28
N TRP A 64 4.07 15.30 3.37
CA TRP A 64 4.32 16.73 3.68
C TRP A 64 3.32 17.36 4.67
N ASN A 65 2.04 16.97 4.63
CA ASN A 65 0.99 17.47 5.53
C ASN A 65 0.27 16.37 6.34
N LEU A 66 0.58 15.09 6.09
CA LEU A 66 -0.06 13.95 6.75
C LEU A 66 0.92 13.20 7.67
N HIS A 67 2.19 13.59 7.63
CA HIS A 67 3.28 13.05 8.44
C HIS A 67 3.53 11.56 8.18
N SER A 68 3.83 10.76 9.21
CA SER A 68 4.18 9.34 8.99
C SER A 68 2.98 8.57 8.48
N GLY A 69 3.11 7.94 7.33
CA GLY A 69 2.02 7.18 6.73
C GLY A 69 2.47 5.98 5.94
N ALA A 70 1.49 5.15 5.61
CA ALA A 70 1.64 4.04 4.70
C ALA A 70 0.36 3.81 3.93
N GLU A 71 0.50 3.11 2.80
CA GLU A 71 -0.58 2.88 1.86
C GLU A 71 -0.42 1.54 1.15
N ILE A 72 -1.55 0.91 0.83
CA ILE A 72 -1.62 -0.25 -0.08
C ILE A 72 -2.78 0.02 -1.05
N GLY A 73 -2.53 -0.15 -2.34
CA GLY A 73 -3.57 -0.01 -3.35
C GLY A 73 -3.48 -1.09 -4.42
N LEU A 74 -4.65 -1.48 -4.93
CA LEU A 74 -4.79 -2.40 -6.05
C LEU A 74 -5.31 -1.64 -7.26
N TYR A 75 -4.58 -1.75 -8.37
CA TYR A 75 -4.80 -0.94 -9.55
C TYR A 75 -4.88 -1.79 -10.81
N LYS A 76 -5.60 -1.27 -11.80
CA LYS A 76 -5.74 -1.83 -13.14
C LYS A 76 -5.10 -0.88 -14.15
N TYR A 77 -4.28 -1.40 -15.04
CA TYR A 77 -3.72 -0.60 -16.13
C TYR A 77 -4.84 -0.01 -17.00
N ASP A 78 -4.75 1.28 -17.29
CA ASP A 78 -5.65 2.00 -18.19
C ASP A 78 -4.97 2.26 -19.54
N ARG A 79 -3.95 3.12 -19.54
CA ARG A 79 -3.31 3.59 -20.77
C ARG A 79 -1.85 3.94 -20.58
N THR A 80 -1.14 4.11 -21.68
CA THR A 80 0.20 4.70 -21.69
C THR A 80 0.11 6.09 -22.33
N HIS A 81 0.56 7.12 -21.61
CA HIS A 81 0.61 8.50 -22.12
C HIS A 81 2.04 9.03 -22.00
N ALA A 82 2.56 9.60 -23.07
CA ALA A 82 3.95 10.10 -23.14
C ALA A 82 5.03 9.10 -22.66
N GLY A 83 4.82 7.79 -22.90
CA GLY A 83 5.74 6.73 -22.48
C GLY A 83 5.61 6.27 -21.02
N THR A 84 4.68 6.84 -20.26
CA THR A 84 4.41 6.48 -18.86
C THR A 84 3.11 5.68 -18.76
N LYS A 85 3.12 4.57 -18.02
CA LYS A 85 1.92 3.77 -17.75
C LYS A 85 1.05 4.45 -16.69
N HIS A 86 -0.25 4.52 -16.96
CA HIS A 86 -1.28 4.99 -16.04
C HIS A 86 -2.15 3.81 -15.61
N TYR A 87 -2.52 3.78 -14.33
CA TYR A 87 -3.22 2.67 -13.71
C TYR A 87 -4.41 3.16 -12.88
N ASP A 88 -5.63 2.87 -13.29
CA ASP A 88 -6.84 3.25 -12.57
C ASP A 88 -7.10 2.39 -11.32
N ALA A 89 -7.95 2.91 -10.43
CA ALA A 89 -8.53 2.11 -9.35
C ALA A 89 -9.25 0.88 -9.94
N ILE A 90 -9.14 -0.26 -9.26
CA ILE A 90 -9.99 -1.41 -9.60
C ILE A 90 -11.47 -1.06 -9.42
N ASP A 91 -12.33 -1.71 -10.21
CA ASP A 91 -13.77 -1.51 -10.23
C ASP A 91 -14.51 -2.29 -9.12
N PHE A 92 -13.78 -3.08 -8.33
CA PHE A 92 -14.26 -3.83 -7.17
C PHE A 92 -13.51 -3.42 -5.89
N GLU A 93 -14.00 -3.89 -4.75
CA GLU A 93 -13.44 -3.62 -3.43
C GLU A 93 -13.10 -4.92 -2.73
N VAL A 94 -12.00 -4.92 -1.98
CA VAL A 94 -11.51 -6.09 -1.27
C VAL A 94 -11.19 -5.76 0.17
N PRO A 95 -11.45 -6.64 1.15
CA PRO A 95 -11.05 -6.37 2.52
C PRO A 95 -9.53 -6.16 2.59
N MET A 96 -9.11 -5.03 3.17
CA MET A 96 -7.70 -4.73 3.39
C MET A 96 -7.47 -4.32 4.84
N ARG A 97 -6.26 -4.59 5.35
CA ARG A 97 -5.76 -4.06 6.62
C ARG A 97 -4.39 -3.46 6.44
N LEU A 98 -4.10 -2.45 7.26
CA LEU A 98 -2.81 -1.80 7.25
C LEU A 98 -2.43 -1.33 8.66
N SER A 99 -1.22 -1.65 9.06
CA SER A 99 -0.59 -1.20 10.29
C SER A 99 0.77 -0.63 9.98
N LEU A 100 1.14 0.44 10.66
CA LEU A 100 2.45 1.06 10.54
C LEU A 100 3.10 1.17 11.91
N TYR A 101 4.37 0.80 11.96
CA TYR A 101 5.18 0.84 13.17
C TYR A 101 6.46 1.62 12.90
N ARG A 102 6.94 2.31 13.93
CA ARG A 102 8.30 2.85 13.97
C ARG A 102 9.16 1.93 14.82
N TYR A 103 10.33 1.56 14.32
CA TYR A 103 11.35 0.91 15.14
C TYR A 103 12.53 1.85 15.38
N SER A 104 13.05 1.81 16.60
CA SER A 104 14.17 2.64 17.06
C SER A 104 15.08 1.83 17.97
N ASN A 105 16.19 2.44 18.43
CA ASN A 105 17.16 1.81 19.33
C ASN A 105 17.64 0.43 18.81
N ASN A 106 18.08 0.39 17.55
CA ASN A 106 18.49 -0.83 16.85
C ASN A 106 17.44 -1.96 16.94
N GLY A 107 16.17 -1.59 16.78
CA GLY A 107 15.02 -2.51 16.78
C GLY A 107 14.60 -3.03 18.16
N LYS A 108 15.17 -2.50 19.25
CA LYS A 108 14.77 -2.85 20.62
C LYS A 108 13.48 -2.15 21.07
N GLN A 109 13.12 -1.07 20.40
CA GLN A 109 11.88 -0.35 20.65
C GLN A 109 11.04 -0.33 19.38
N ILE A 110 9.75 -0.63 19.53
CA ILE A 110 8.75 -0.60 18.47
C ILE A 110 7.58 0.22 19.00
N ASP A 111 7.30 1.33 18.32
CA ASP A 111 6.14 2.17 18.59
C ASP A 111 5.10 1.93 17.48
N THR A 112 3.86 1.72 17.87
CA THR A 112 2.74 1.67 16.92
C THR A 112 2.43 3.10 16.47
N ILE A 113 2.37 3.33 15.16
CA ILE A 113 1.90 4.60 14.60
C ILE A 113 0.40 4.54 14.40
N PHE A 114 -0.11 3.46 13.79
CA PHE A 114 -1.54 3.18 13.70
C PHE A 114 -1.80 1.70 13.40
N ASN A 115 -3.03 1.27 13.69
CA ASN A 115 -3.60 0.01 13.24
C ASN A 115 -4.95 0.27 12.59
N TRP A 116 -5.09 -0.01 11.29
CA TRP A 116 -6.31 0.23 10.56
C TRP A 116 -6.96 -1.06 10.10
N TYR A 117 -8.17 -1.30 10.60
CA TYR A 117 -9.00 -2.44 10.24
C TYR A 117 -10.45 -2.02 9.93
N PRO A 118 -10.70 -1.49 8.72
CA PRO A 118 -12.04 -1.14 8.31
C PRO A 118 -12.89 -2.40 8.06
N TYR A 119 -14.20 -2.31 8.32
CA TYR A 119 -15.16 -3.36 7.98
C TYR A 119 -15.49 -3.40 6.47
N GLY A 120 -15.45 -2.26 5.79
CA GLY A 120 -15.76 -2.12 4.37
C GLY A 120 -14.60 -2.57 3.48
N GLY A 121 -14.93 -3.08 2.29
CA GLY A 121 -13.93 -3.35 1.26
C GLY A 121 -13.20 -2.07 0.84
N GLN A 122 -11.96 -2.21 0.40
CA GLN A 122 -11.08 -1.12 -0.03
C GLN A 122 -10.49 -1.50 -1.39
N TRP A 123 -10.28 -0.52 -2.26
CA TRP A 123 -9.37 -0.65 -3.39
C TRP A 123 -8.01 0.00 -3.06
N TRP A 124 -8.02 0.95 -2.11
CA TRP A 124 -6.87 1.68 -1.59
C TRP A 124 -7.05 1.97 -0.10
N ILE A 125 -6.17 1.38 0.72
CA ILE A 125 -6.15 1.54 2.17
C ILE A 125 -4.96 2.41 2.57
N THR A 126 -5.21 3.36 3.46
CA THR A 126 -4.16 4.27 3.97
C THR A 126 -4.25 4.45 5.48
N GLY A 127 -3.14 4.89 6.06
CA GLY A 127 -3.13 5.44 7.40
C GLY A 127 -2.01 6.46 7.55
N PHE A 128 -2.29 7.53 8.29
CA PHE A 128 -1.38 8.65 8.50
C PHE A 128 -1.43 9.12 9.95
N SER A 129 -0.27 9.37 10.56
CA SER A 129 -0.17 9.82 11.96
C SER A 129 -0.76 11.22 12.21
N GLY A 130 -0.98 11.99 11.15
CA GLY A 130 -1.47 13.36 11.27
C GLY A 130 -0.63 14.19 12.22
N ASP A 131 -1.28 14.99 13.06
CA ASP A 131 -0.64 15.94 13.95
C ASP A 131 0.15 15.33 15.12
N ASN A 132 0.12 14.00 15.30
CA ASN A 132 0.86 13.34 16.38
C ASN A 132 2.36 13.68 16.31
N SER A 133 2.80 14.55 17.22
CA SER A 133 4.15 15.14 17.24
C SER A 133 5.25 14.09 17.39
N GLN A 134 4.94 12.95 18.00
CA GLN A 134 5.86 11.83 18.16
C GLN A 134 6.31 11.26 16.81
N PHE A 135 5.45 11.32 15.79
CA PHE A 135 5.67 10.65 14.50
C PHE A 135 5.81 11.61 13.31
N ARG A 136 5.89 12.93 13.53
CA ARG A 136 5.95 13.93 12.44
C ARG A 136 7.11 13.77 11.46
N ASN A 137 8.25 13.24 11.92
CA ASN A 137 9.51 13.21 11.18
C ASN A 137 10.19 11.84 11.14
N THR A 138 9.42 10.76 11.23
CA THR A 138 9.97 9.41 11.20
C THR A 138 10.63 9.12 9.84
N ASN A 139 11.82 8.53 9.87
CA ASN A 139 12.53 8.08 8.67
C ASN A 139 11.81 6.85 8.06
N CYS A 140 11.55 6.86 6.76
CA CYS A 140 10.91 5.74 6.04
C CYS A 140 11.65 4.41 6.21
N ASN A 141 12.98 4.45 6.41
CA ASN A 141 13.81 3.27 6.64
C ASN A 141 13.74 2.73 8.07
N ASN A 142 13.09 3.44 8.99
CA ASN A 142 12.85 3.03 10.38
C ASN A 142 11.36 2.69 10.61
N MET A 143 10.63 2.41 9.53
CA MET A 143 9.23 2.03 9.57
C MET A 143 9.03 0.58 9.13
N ALA A 144 8.12 -0.13 9.79
CA ALA A 144 7.64 -1.43 9.35
C ALA A 144 6.15 -1.31 9.00
N ALA A 145 5.77 -1.70 7.78
CA ALA A 145 4.38 -1.77 7.37
C ALA A 145 3.94 -3.23 7.31
N ILE A 146 2.82 -3.54 7.96
CA ILE A 146 2.18 -4.86 7.93
C ILE A 146 0.78 -4.66 7.38
N GLY A 147 0.37 -5.48 6.42
CA GLY A 147 -0.98 -5.41 5.89
C GLY A 147 -1.44 -6.74 5.35
N TYR A 148 -2.68 -6.78 4.91
CA TYR A 148 -3.13 -7.84 4.02
C TYR A 148 -4.17 -7.35 3.02
N VAL A 149 -4.32 -8.13 1.95
CA VAL A 149 -5.37 -7.99 0.94
C VAL A 149 -6.09 -9.33 0.82
N ASP A 150 -7.40 -9.33 1.03
CA ASP A 150 -8.26 -10.52 0.91
C ASP A 150 -8.85 -10.63 -0.49
N LEU A 151 -8.35 -11.60 -1.25
CA LEU A 151 -8.77 -11.87 -2.62
C LEU A 151 -9.61 -13.16 -2.73
N SER A 152 -10.22 -13.61 -1.63
CA SER A 152 -11.07 -14.82 -1.61
C SER A 152 -12.25 -14.75 -2.57
N LYS A 153 -12.76 -13.54 -2.86
CA LYS A 153 -13.80 -13.29 -3.86
C LYS A 153 -13.27 -13.01 -5.27
N HIS A 154 -11.94 -12.88 -5.44
CA HIS A 154 -11.24 -12.53 -6.68
C HIS A 154 -10.04 -13.47 -6.90
N ILE A 155 -10.32 -14.78 -6.98
CA ILE A 155 -9.31 -15.84 -7.01
C ILE A 155 -8.39 -15.75 -8.24
N ASP A 156 -8.89 -15.24 -9.36
CA ASP A 156 -8.14 -14.96 -10.58
C ASP A 156 -7.07 -13.87 -10.36
N ILE A 157 -7.43 -12.78 -9.69
CA ILE A 157 -6.52 -11.72 -9.27
C ILE A 157 -5.44 -12.30 -8.34
N TYR A 158 -5.83 -13.08 -7.33
CA TYR A 158 -4.89 -13.77 -6.43
C TYR A 158 -3.89 -14.64 -7.20
N LYS A 159 -4.39 -15.48 -8.10
CA LYS A 159 -3.55 -16.36 -8.94
C LYS A 159 -2.62 -15.55 -9.83
N GLY A 160 -3.08 -14.43 -10.38
CA GLY A 160 -2.29 -13.53 -11.21
C GLY A 160 -1.03 -13.04 -10.49
N ILE A 161 -1.21 -12.38 -9.34
CA ILE A 161 -0.08 -11.86 -8.55
C ILE A 161 0.79 -12.97 -7.94
N ARG A 162 0.19 -14.09 -7.52
CA ARG A 162 0.92 -15.27 -7.04
C ARG A 162 1.85 -15.84 -8.10
N ASN A 163 1.39 -15.90 -9.35
CA ASN A 163 2.15 -16.46 -10.47
C ASN A 163 3.18 -15.45 -11.02
N ALA A 164 2.91 -14.16 -10.98
CA ALA A 164 3.88 -13.12 -11.34
C ALA A 164 5.16 -13.24 -10.49
N GLY A 165 5.02 -13.50 -9.19
CA GLY A 165 6.16 -13.76 -8.29
C GLY A 165 6.94 -15.06 -8.57
N ARG A 166 6.35 -16.02 -9.31
CA ARG A 166 6.99 -17.30 -9.68
C ARG A 166 7.77 -17.24 -11.00
N ASN A 167 7.39 -16.34 -11.91
CA ASN A 167 7.93 -16.27 -13.28
C ASN A 167 9.17 -15.36 -13.42
N TYR A 168 9.70 -14.81 -12.33
CA TYR A 168 10.91 -14.00 -12.36
C TYR A 168 12.17 -14.89 -12.49
N LYS A 169 12.91 -14.75 -13.60
CA LYS A 169 14.06 -15.60 -13.98
C LYS A 169 15.39 -15.30 -13.24
N GLY A 170 15.36 -14.55 -12.14
CA GLY A 170 16.51 -14.31 -11.25
C GLY A 170 16.55 -15.26 -10.06
N ASP A 171 17.72 -15.41 -9.43
CA ASP A 171 17.95 -16.23 -8.24
C ASP A 171 16.83 -16.11 -7.21
N ARG A 172 16.42 -17.24 -6.58
CA ARG A 172 15.23 -17.52 -5.72
C ARG A 172 14.92 -16.55 -4.54
N LYS A 173 15.01 -15.24 -4.72
CA LYS A 173 14.84 -14.15 -3.75
C LYS A 173 14.14 -12.91 -4.35
N THR A 174 13.19 -13.13 -5.24
CA THR A 174 12.77 -12.11 -6.20
C THR A 174 11.52 -11.35 -5.73
N ALA A 175 11.71 -10.03 -5.55
CA ALA A 175 10.80 -8.93 -5.19
C ALA A 175 9.54 -9.27 -4.39
N ASN A 176 8.58 -10.00 -4.97
CA ASN A 176 7.31 -10.35 -4.35
C ASN A 176 7.53 -11.20 -3.09
N ASN A 177 8.32 -12.28 -3.14
CA ASN A 177 8.49 -13.17 -1.98
C ASN A 177 9.30 -12.53 -0.83
N LYS A 178 9.92 -11.36 -1.06
CA LYS A 178 10.60 -10.60 0.00
C LYS A 178 9.58 -9.88 0.89
N TYR A 179 8.49 -9.39 0.31
CA TYR A 179 7.53 -8.51 1.00
C TYR A 179 6.11 -9.08 1.07
N LEU A 180 5.79 -10.08 0.25
CA LEU A 180 4.48 -10.70 0.13
C LEU A 180 4.57 -12.16 0.58
N ILE A 181 3.66 -12.54 1.46
CA ILE A 181 3.42 -13.91 1.91
C ILE A 181 2.04 -14.31 1.40
N PHE A 182 1.97 -15.48 0.77
CA PHE A 182 0.77 -15.96 0.10
C PHE A 182 0.10 -17.06 0.93
N ASP A 183 -1.12 -16.81 1.37
CA ASP A 183 -1.99 -17.82 1.99
C ASP A 183 -2.88 -18.44 0.92
N ASP A 184 -2.37 -19.52 0.31
CA ASP A 184 -3.05 -20.22 -0.78
C ASP A 184 -4.37 -20.91 -0.34
N LYS A 185 -4.60 -21.09 0.97
CA LYS A 185 -5.83 -21.70 1.50
C LYS A 185 -6.98 -20.70 1.56
N ASN A 186 -6.68 -19.47 1.99
CA ASN A 186 -7.68 -18.42 2.19
C ASN A 186 -7.65 -17.34 1.08
N TYR A 187 -6.72 -17.45 0.12
CA TYR A 187 -6.49 -16.46 -0.94
C TYR A 187 -6.16 -15.06 -0.40
N LEU A 188 -5.35 -15.02 0.67
CA LEU A 188 -4.89 -13.79 1.29
C LEU A 188 -3.45 -13.49 0.87
N ILE A 189 -3.16 -12.22 0.66
CA ILE A 189 -1.79 -11.73 0.50
C ILE A 189 -1.45 -10.95 1.75
N TRP A 190 -0.51 -11.49 2.53
CA TRP A 190 0.07 -10.79 3.65
C TRP A 190 1.25 -9.97 3.18
N ILE A 191 1.33 -8.74 3.67
CA ILE A 191 2.38 -7.79 3.38
C ILE A 191 3.22 -7.63 4.63
N TYR A 192 4.53 -7.82 4.48
CA TYR A 192 5.53 -7.58 5.50
C TYR A 192 6.65 -6.74 4.92
N TRP A 193 6.63 -5.43 5.20
CA TRP A 193 7.62 -4.51 4.70
C TRP A 193 8.47 -3.93 5.81
N TYR A 194 9.63 -4.57 6.00
CA TYR A 194 10.64 -4.21 6.97
C TYR A 194 12.03 -4.24 6.32
N GLU A 195 12.82 -3.19 6.53
CA GLU A 195 14.14 -3.04 5.88
C GLU A 195 15.30 -3.61 6.71
N GLY A 196 15.03 -4.15 7.90
CA GLY A 196 16.06 -4.61 8.83
C GLY A 196 16.58 -3.50 9.75
N ILE A 197 17.27 -3.92 10.81
CA ILE A 197 18.19 -3.06 11.56
C ILE A 197 19.48 -2.97 10.75
N LYS A 198 19.98 -1.76 10.52
CA LYS A 198 21.29 -1.54 9.90
C LYS A 198 22.39 -1.54 10.95
#